data_AF-A0A1A7Y0M2-F1
#
_entry.id   AF-A0A1A7Y0M2-F1
#
_cell.length_a   1.000
_cell.length_b   1.000
_cell.length_c   1.000
_cell.angle_alpha   90.00
_cell.angle_beta   90.00
_cell.angle_gamma   90.00
#
_symmetry.space_group_name_H-M   'P 1'
#
loop_
_entity.id
_entity.type
_entity.pdbx_description
1 polymer ?
#
loop_
_entity_poly.entity_id
_entity_poly.type
_entity_poly.pdbx_seq_one_letter_code
_entity_poly.pdbx_strand_id
1 'polypeptide(L)'
;MPVTEKDLAEDAPWKKIQQNTFTRWINEHLKCVNKRIVDLQLDLGDGLRLIALLEVLSQKNMYRKYHSRPNFRQMKLENVSVALEFLERENIKLVSIDSKAIVDGNLKLILGLVWTLILHYSISMPMWEGEDEEAESKTPKQRLLGWIQHKVPDLPINNFSQDWRNGKALGALVDSCAPGLCPDWETWDPVKPVENATEAMQLADEWLGIPQVIAPEEIIDPSVDEQSVMTYLSQFPKAKLKPGAPLKPKLNPKKARAYGPGIEPTGNQVLRPAVFTVDTFSAGQGQVTVYLDHPDGTREELKAEPNEGKKTYGVTYVPKVMGPHKVTVLFAGQQIPKSPFEVNVDKAMGDASKVTAKGPGIELVGNVANKPTYFDIYTAGAGTGDVTAMIRDPQSRQNSVEVMMEDKGDSVY
;
A
#
# COMPACT_ATOMS: atom_id res chain seq x y z
N MET A 1 -8.10 8.18 51.17
CA MET A 1 -6.74 8.75 51.31
C MET A 1 -6.32 9.26 49.93
N PRO A 2 -5.63 10.41 49.82
CA PRO A 2 -5.09 10.83 48.54
C PRO A 2 -3.97 9.87 48.10
N VAL A 3 -3.95 9.54 46.81
CA VAL A 3 -2.93 8.69 46.19
C VAL A 3 -1.58 9.41 46.29
N THR A 4 -0.56 8.77 46.86
CA THR A 4 0.77 9.37 47.00
C THR A 4 1.59 9.22 45.70
N GLU A 5 2.63 10.04 45.50
CA GLU A 5 3.58 9.88 44.38
C GLU A 5 4.24 8.49 44.36
N LYS A 6 4.39 7.86 45.52
CA LYS A 6 4.88 6.48 45.65
C LYS A 6 3.85 5.47 45.14
N ASP A 7 2.56 5.66 45.45
CA ASP A 7 1.48 4.81 44.94
C ASP A 7 1.34 4.95 43.41
N LEU A 8 1.48 6.18 42.88
CA LEU A 8 1.50 6.44 41.42
C LEU A 8 2.70 5.76 40.71
N ALA A 9 3.86 5.66 41.37
CA ALA A 9 5.03 4.95 40.85
C ALA A 9 4.91 3.42 40.98
N GLU A 10 4.23 2.92 42.01
CA GLU A 10 3.94 1.49 42.18
C GLU A 10 2.93 0.99 41.13
N ASP A 11 1.93 1.79 40.77
CA ASP A 11 0.87 1.49 39.79
C ASP A 11 1.12 2.04 38.37
N ALA A 12 2.39 2.28 38.01
CA ALA A 12 2.73 2.82 36.70
C ALA A 12 2.13 1.95 35.56
N PRO A 13 1.32 2.50 34.62
CA PRO A 13 0.55 1.72 33.66
C PRO A 13 1.39 0.76 32.80
N TRP A 14 2.63 1.14 32.49
CA TRP A 14 3.60 0.32 31.75
C TRP A 14 3.86 -1.05 32.40
N LYS A 15 3.82 -1.15 33.73
CA LYS A 15 4.04 -2.42 34.45
C LYS A 15 2.98 -3.45 34.10
N LYS A 16 1.73 -3.00 33.96
CA LYS A 16 0.61 -3.88 33.58
C LYS A 16 0.74 -4.34 32.14
N ILE A 17 1.12 -3.42 31.23
CA ILE A 17 1.37 -3.75 29.83
C ILE A 17 2.51 -4.78 29.72
N GLN A 18 3.60 -4.56 30.46
CA GLN A 18 4.74 -5.48 30.49
C GLN A 18 4.38 -6.85 31.06
N GLN A 19 3.66 -6.89 32.18
CA GLN A 19 3.18 -8.13 32.78
C GLN A 19 2.28 -8.89 31.80
N ASN A 20 1.31 -8.23 31.16
CA ASN A 20 0.46 -8.85 30.15
C ASN A 20 1.28 -9.41 28.98
N THR A 21 2.19 -8.60 28.44
CA THR A 21 3.01 -8.96 27.28
C THR A 21 3.88 -10.17 27.57
N PHE A 22 4.59 -10.16 28.71
CA PHE A 22 5.45 -11.25 29.13
C PHE A 22 4.63 -12.52 29.45
N THR A 23 3.42 -12.36 30.02
CA THR A 23 2.51 -13.49 30.26
C THR A 23 2.10 -14.16 28.96
N ARG A 24 1.72 -13.38 27.92
CA ARG A 24 1.36 -13.91 26.61
C ARG A 24 2.56 -14.55 25.91
N TRP A 25 3.75 -13.95 26.00
CA TRP A 25 4.99 -14.54 25.45
C TRP A 25 5.35 -15.89 26.10
N ILE A 26 5.24 -16.01 27.42
CA ILE A 26 5.44 -17.29 28.12
C ILE A 26 4.42 -18.33 27.64
N ASN A 27 3.15 -17.95 27.54
CA ASN A 27 2.08 -18.84 27.11
C ASN A 27 2.26 -19.33 25.67
N GLU A 28 2.81 -18.49 24.79
CA GLU A 28 3.13 -18.86 23.41
C GLU A 28 4.16 -20.00 23.35
N HIS A 29 5.09 -20.06 24.30
CA HIS A 29 6.06 -21.16 24.42
C HIS A 29 5.45 -22.36 25.17
N LEU A 30 4.74 -22.14 26.28
CA LEU A 30 4.19 -23.22 27.10
C LEU A 30 3.06 -24.00 26.42
N LYS A 31 2.41 -23.45 25.40
CA LYS A 31 1.33 -24.16 24.67
C LYS A 31 1.81 -25.49 24.05
N CYS A 32 3.06 -25.58 23.61
CA CYS A 32 3.59 -26.81 23.00
C CYS A 32 3.75 -27.98 24.00
N VAL A 33 3.77 -27.68 25.30
CA VAL A 33 3.81 -28.66 26.39
C VAL A 33 2.51 -28.68 27.21
N ASN A 34 1.43 -28.15 26.63
CA ASN A 34 0.09 -28.08 27.23
C ASN A 34 0.08 -27.44 28.64
N LYS A 35 0.84 -26.35 28.82
CA LYS A 35 0.87 -25.55 30.05
C LYS A 35 0.49 -24.11 29.75
N ARG A 36 0.02 -23.40 30.78
CA ARG A 36 -0.35 -21.99 30.69
C ARG A 36 -0.17 -21.31 32.06
N ILE A 37 0.13 -20.02 32.04
CA ILE A 37 0.06 -19.10 33.18
C ILE A 37 -1.08 -18.09 32.98
N VAL A 38 -1.70 -17.70 34.09
CA VAL A 38 -2.72 -16.65 34.18
C VAL A 38 -2.17 -15.47 34.97
N ASP A 39 -1.51 -15.75 36.10
CA ASP A 39 -0.89 -14.74 36.94
C ASP A 39 0.63 -14.95 37.00
N LEU A 40 1.36 -14.10 36.27
CA LEU A 40 2.82 -14.15 36.24
C LEU A 40 3.47 -14.01 37.62
N GLN A 41 2.82 -13.30 38.55
CA GLN A 41 3.34 -13.10 39.89
C GLN A 41 3.36 -14.39 40.71
N LEU A 42 2.41 -15.30 40.46
CA LEU A 42 2.16 -16.48 41.32
C LEU A 42 2.45 -17.80 40.61
N ASP A 43 2.15 -17.92 39.32
CA ASP A 43 2.12 -19.22 38.63
C ASP A 43 3.51 -19.81 38.33
N LEU A 44 4.56 -19.00 38.45
CA LEU A 44 5.96 -19.45 38.39
C LEU A 44 6.51 -19.85 39.76
N GLY A 45 5.81 -19.52 40.85
CA GLY A 45 6.31 -19.63 42.22
C GLY A 45 6.51 -21.07 42.73
N ASP A 46 6.01 -22.08 42.02
CA ASP A 46 6.28 -23.49 42.33
C ASP A 46 7.45 -24.11 41.53
N GLY A 47 8.00 -23.33 40.60
CA GLY A 47 9.09 -23.70 39.70
C GLY A 47 8.73 -24.61 38.53
N LEU A 48 7.55 -25.26 38.52
CA LEU A 48 7.22 -26.27 37.49
C LEU A 48 7.02 -25.64 36.11
N ARG A 49 6.34 -24.50 36.03
CA ARG A 49 6.12 -23.79 34.77
C ARG A 49 7.37 -23.06 34.30
N LEU A 50 8.20 -22.57 35.23
CA LEU A 50 9.49 -21.98 34.90
C LEU A 50 10.42 -23.05 34.29
N ILE A 51 10.52 -24.23 34.92
CA ILE A 51 11.28 -25.36 34.38
C ILE A 51 10.80 -25.72 32.97
N ALA A 52 9.49 -25.93 32.79
CA ALA A 52 8.95 -26.28 31.48
C ALA A 52 9.22 -25.21 30.42
N LEU A 53 9.15 -23.93 30.78
CA LEU A 53 9.50 -22.83 29.89
C LEU A 53 10.97 -22.91 29.46
N LEU A 54 11.88 -23.13 30.41
CA LEU A 54 13.32 -23.25 30.13
C LEU A 54 13.65 -24.47 29.26
N GLU A 55 12.98 -25.59 29.47
CA GLU A 55 13.15 -26.78 28.62
C GLU A 55 12.68 -26.51 27.19
N VAL A 56 11.56 -25.81 27.02
CA VAL A 56 11.07 -25.39 25.68
C VAL A 56 12.01 -24.39 25.02
N LEU A 57 12.48 -23.36 25.74
CA LEU A 57 13.34 -22.32 25.16
C LEU A 57 14.72 -22.86 24.77
N SER A 58 15.31 -23.71 25.62
CA SER A 58 16.64 -24.27 25.41
C SER A 58 16.66 -25.51 24.52
N GLN A 59 15.51 -26.16 24.32
CA GLN A 59 15.39 -27.49 23.71
C GLN A 59 16.25 -28.55 24.44
N LYS A 60 16.43 -28.39 25.76
CA LYS A 60 17.19 -29.29 26.64
C LYS A 60 16.35 -29.67 27.86
N ASN A 61 16.67 -30.80 28.50
CA ASN A 61 16.05 -31.20 29.76
C ASN A 61 16.83 -30.66 30.97
N MET A 62 16.16 -30.51 32.11
CA MET A 62 16.85 -30.21 33.38
C MET A 62 17.88 -31.29 33.74
N TYR A 63 19.08 -30.87 34.14
CA TYR A 63 20.16 -31.79 34.56
C TYR A 63 20.02 -32.25 36.02
N ARG A 64 19.23 -31.56 36.84
CA ARG A 64 18.91 -31.95 38.22
C ARG A 64 17.46 -32.40 38.33
N LYS A 65 17.23 -33.37 39.21
CA LYS A 65 15.88 -33.76 39.62
C LYS A 65 15.22 -32.62 40.38
N TYR A 66 13.91 -32.48 40.20
CA TYR A 66 13.07 -31.51 40.87
C TYR A 66 11.77 -32.19 41.35
N HIS A 67 11.03 -31.51 42.21
CA HIS A 67 9.80 -32.01 42.80
C HIS A 67 8.63 -31.84 41.85
N SER A 68 7.99 -32.96 41.47
CA SER A 68 6.79 -32.94 40.62
C SER A 68 5.53 -32.44 41.33
N ARG A 69 5.52 -32.43 42.67
CA ARG A 69 4.42 -31.94 43.52
C ARG A 69 4.96 -31.08 44.67
N PRO A 70 5.40 -29.83 44.40
CA PRO A 70 6.04 -28.96 45.39
C PRO A 70 5.02 -28.31 46.35
N ASN A 71 4.49 -29.12 47.28
CA ASN A 71 3.44 -28.68 48.21
C ASN A 71 3.97 -27.74 49.30
N PHE A 72 5.23 -27.88 49.69
CA PHE A 72 5.86 -27.07 50.73
C PHE A 72 6.76 -25.99 50.13
N ARG A 73 6.84 -24.83 50.79
CA ARG A 73 7.67 -23.70 50.34
C ARG A 73 9.13 -24.10 50.07
N GLN A 74 9.70 -25.00 50.88
CA GLN A 74 11.05 -25.52 50.68
C GLN A 74 11.20 -26.27 49.33
N MET A 75 10.22 -27.10 48.96
CA MET A 75 10.23 -27.82 47.68
C MET A 75 10.11 -26.85 46.49
N LYS A 76 9.32 -25.77 46.65
CA LYS A 76 9.20 -24.72 45.64
C LYS A 76 10.53 -23.98 45.45
N LEU A 77 11.21 -23.63 46.55
CA LEU A 77 12.54 -23.01 46.51
C LEU A 77 13.55 -23.92 45.79
N GLU A 78 13.56 -25.21 46.10
CA GLU A 78 14.44 -26.18 45.44
C GLU A 78 14.16 -26.30 43.93
N ASN A 79 12.89 -26.34 43.52
CA ASN A 79 12.53 -26.35 42.10
C ASN A 79 13.01 -25.09 41.38
N VAL A 80 12.78 -23.92 41.96
CA VAL A 80 13.24 -22.65 41.37
C VAL A 80 14.78 -22.59 41.33
N SER A 81 15.47 -23.08 42.36
CA SER A 81 16.94 -23.15 42.35
C SER A 81 17.46 -24.01 41.19
N VAL A 82 16.82 -25.14 40.91
CA VAL A 82 17.17 -25.97 39.74
C VAL A 82 17.05 -25.18 38.44
N ALA A 83 16.00 -24.37 38.29
CA ALA A 83 15.81 -23.52 37.11
C ALA A 83 16.84 -22.39 37.00
N LEU A 84 17.19 -21.73 38.11
CA LEU A 84 18.18 -20.65 38.10
C LEU A 84 19.60 -21.17 37.83
N GLU A 85 20.00 -22.27 38.45
CA GLU A 85 21.28 -22.91 38.17
C GLU A 85 21.38 -23.40 36.70
N PHE A 86 20.25 -23.80 36.08
CA PHE A 86 20.20 -24.11 34.65
C PHE A 86 20.55 -22.92 33.79
N LEU A 87 20.00 -21.74 34.09
CA LEU A 87 20.32 -20.51 33.36
C LEU A 87 21.79 -20.12 33.51
N GLU A 88 22.36 -20.27 34.71
CA GLU A 88 23.78 -20.01 34.94
C GLU A 88 24.67 -20.93 34.09
N ARG A 89 24.32 -22.21 33.95
CA ARG A 89 25.06 -23.17 33.11
C ARG A 89 24.93 -22.89 31.61
N GLU A 90 23.83 -22.30 31.19
CA GLU A 90 23.65 -21.82 29.81
C GLU A 90 24.37 -20.47 29.57
N ASN A 91 25.17 -19.99 30.53
CA ASN A 91 25.91 -18.72 30.50
C ASN A 91 25.00 -17.48 30.38
N ILE A 92 23.77 -17.57 30.90
CA ILE A 92 22.83 -16.45 30.93
C ILE A 92 23.06 -15.65 32.22
N LYS A 93 23.43 -14.37 32.07
CA LYS A 93 23.69 -13.48 33.22
C LYS A 93 22.39 -13.07 33.90
N LEU A 94 22.21 -13.53 35.15
CA LEU A 94 21.09 -13.17 36.00
C LEU A 94 21.41 -11.91 36.84
N VAL A 95 20.43 -11.04 37.03
CA VAL A 95 20.60 -9.78 37.76
C VAL A 95 19.80 -9.80 39.05
N SER A 96 20.48 -10.02 40.17
CA SER A 96 19.93 -9.88 41.53
C SER A 96 18.65 -10.67 41.80
N ILE A 97 18.47 -11.82 41.16
CA ILE A 97 17.34 -12.72 41.37
C ILE A 97 17.76 -13.99 42.09
N ASP A 98 16.98 -14.38 43.09
CA ASP A 98 17.14 -15.62 43.83
C ASP A 98 15.83 -16.42 43.84
N SER A 99 15.87 -17.65 44.34
CA SER A 99 14.69 -18.52 44.39
C SER A 99 13.57 -17.93 45.24
N LYS A 100 13.91 -17.17 46.29
CA LYS A 100 12.95 -16.54 47.18
C LYS A 100 12.10 -15.50 46.44
N ALA A 101 12.73 -14.68 45.60
CA ALA A 101 12.05 -13.65 44.82
C ALA A 101 10.92 -14.22 43.95
N ILE A 102 11.10 -15.41 43.37
CA ILE A 102 10.09 -16.04 42.51
C ILE A 102 9.02 -16.74 43.36
N VAL A 103 9.44 -17.51 44.39
CA VAL A 103 8.49 -18.24 45.26
C VAL A 103 7.57 -17.31 46.05
N ASP A 104 8.09 -16.16 46.50
CA ASP A 104 7.33 -15.18 47.28
C ASP A 104 6.66 -14.11 46.39
N GLY A 105 6.71 -14.25 45.06
CA GLY A 105 5.96 -13.40 44.13
C GLY A 105 6.46 -11.96 43.99
N ASN A 106 7.76 -11.73 43.99
CA ASN A 106 8.34 -10.41 43.72
C ASN A 106 8.25 -10.08 42.22
N LEU A 107 7.13 -9.47 41.82
CA LEU A 107 6.80 -9.20 40.42
C LEU A 107 7.92 -8.46 39.67
N LYS A 108 8.57 -7.47 40.30
CA LYS A 108 9.66 -6.70 39.67
C LYS A 108 10.82 -7.60 39.24
N LEU A 109 11.25 -8.53 40.11
CA LEU A 109 12.34 -9.45 39.81
C LEU A 109 11.90 -10.53 38.83
N ILE A 110 10.64 -10.99 38.92
CA ILE A 110 10.07 -11.94 37.95
C ILE A 110 10.04 -11.33 36.54
N LEU A 111 9.57 -10.09 36.39
CA LEU A 111 9.60 -9.38 35.11
C LEU A 111 11.03 -9.24 34.58
N GLY A 112 11.98 -8.89 35.45
CA GLY A 112 13.40 -8.83 35.10
C GLY A 112 13.96 -10.17 34.56
N LEU A 113 13.63 -11.29 35.21
CA LEU A 113 14.00 -12.62 34.73
C LEU A 113 13.39 -12.93 33.36
N VAL A 114 12.09 -12.71 33.20
CA VAL A 114 11.41 -13.00 31.93
C VAL A 114 11.99 -12.14 30.81
N TRP A 115 12.31 -10.88 31.07
CA TRP A 115 13.04 -10.04 30.14
C TRP A 115 14.41 -10.61 29.77
N THR A 116 15.18 -11.10 30.74
CA THR A 116 16.46 -11.79 30.46
C THR A 116 16.26 -12.97 29.50
N LEU A 117 15.20 -13.76 29.68
CA LEU A 117 14.87 -14.87 28.78
C LEU A 117 14.47 -14.40 27.38
N ILE A 118 13.61 -13.38 27.27
CA ILE A 118 13.21 -12.79 25.98
C ILE A 118 14.42 -12.25 25.25
N LEU A 119 15.23 -11.42 25.91
CA LEU A 119 16.44 -10.81 25.35
C LEU A 119 17.41 -11.88 24.84
N HIS A 120 17.60 -12.95 25.59
CA HIS A 120 18.48 -14.05 25.21
C HIS A 120 17.91 -14.88 24.05
N TYR A 121 16.73 -15.49 24.23
CA TYR A 121 16.18 -16.50 23.31
C TYR A 121 15.43 -15.93 22.10
N SER A 122 14.86 -14.73 22.20
CA SER A 122 14.09 -14.11 21.11
C SER A 122 14.90 -13.10 20.31
N ILE A 123 15.93 -12.48 20.90
CA ILE A 123 16.67 -11.38 20.25
C ILE A 123 18.16 -11.71 20.04
N SER A 124 18.83 -12.31 21.02
CA SER A 124 20.30 -12.47 20.97
C SER A 124 20.74 -13.75 20.26
N MET A 125 20.14 -14.89 20.61
CA MET A 125 20.51 -16.21 20.10
C MET A 125 20.04 -16.55 18.69
N PRO A 126 18.84 -16.13 18.24
CA PRO A 126 18.37 -16.53 16.92
C PRO A 126 19.25 -16.04 15.78
N MET A 127 19.36 -16.84 14.73
CA MET A 127 19.88 -16.38 13.43
C MET A 127 18.75 -15.72 12.65
N TRP A 128 19.02 -14.55 12.08
CA TRP A 128 18.07 -13.83 11.22
C TRP A 128 18.57 -13.85 9.77
N GLU A 129 17.65 -14.02 8.83
CA GLU A 129 17.99 -14.02 7.40
C GLU A 129 18.44 -12.61 6.96
N GLY A 130 19.55 -12.56 6.22
CA GLY A 130 20.08 -11.30 5.66
C GLY A 130 21.02 -10.52 6.60
N GLU A 131 21.47 -11.11 7.71
CA GLU A 131 22.58 -10.56 8.48
C GLU A 131 23.93 -11.01 7.91
N ASP A 132 24.80 -10.05 7.61
CA ASP A 132 26.20 -10.31 7.25
C ASP A 132 26.96 -10.85 8.49
N GLU A 133 27.78 -11.89 8.29
CA GLU A 133 28.55 -12.54 9.37
C GLU A 133 29.57 -11.60 10.05
N GLU A 134 29.91 -10.47 9.43
CA GLU A 134 30.96 -9.53 9.87
C GLU A 134 30.43 -8.34 10.69
N ALA A 135 29.25 -8.44 11.31
CA ALA A 135 28.71 -7.35 12.11
C ALA A 135 29.50 -7.12 13.43
N GLU A 136 29.97 -5.89 13.59
CA GLU A 136 30.39 -5.25 14.85
C GLU A 136 29.55 -5.70 16.07
N SER A 137 30.15 -5.69 17.26
CA SER A 137 29.50 -6.01 18.54
C SER A 137 28.32 -5.06 18.85
N LYS A 138 27.15 -5.33 18.26
CA LYS A 138 25.88 -4.63 18.51
C LYS A 138 25.21 -5.21 19.75
N THR A 139 24.60 -4.34 20.55
CA THR A 139 23.67 -4.81 21.59
C THR A 139 22.44 -5.47 20.95
N PRO A 140 21.72 -6.37 21.65
CA PRO A 140 20.51 -6.98 21.09
C PRO A 140 19.44 -5.95 20.68
N LYS A 141 19.34 -4.83 21.40
CA LYS A 141 18.46 -3.70 21.05
C LYS A 141 18.87 -3.09 19.71
N GLN A 142 20.15 -2.77 19.52
CA GLN A 142 20.67 -2.19 18.27
C GLN A 142 20.55 -3.17 17.10
N ARG A 143 20.72 -4.47 17.35
CA ARG A 143 20.52 -5.53 16.36
C ARG A 143 19.08 -5.52 15.84
N LEU A 144 18.09 -5.59 16.73
CA LEU A 144 16.67 -5.56 16.36
C LEU A 144 16.29 -4.26 15.63
N LEU A 145 16.77 -3.12 16.14
CA LEU A 145 16.51 -1.81 15.53
C LEU A 145 17.09 -1.74 14.11
N GLY A 146 18.33 -2.21 13.91
CA GLY A 146 18.97 -2.25 12.61
C GLY A 146 18.24 -3.15 11.60
N TRP A 147 17.77 -4.32 12.05
CA TRP A 147 16.98 -5.22 11.21
C TRP A 147 15.66 -4.56 10.77
N ILE A 148 14.94 -3.93 11.69
CA ILE A 148 13.69 -3.23 11.38
C ILE A 148 13.95 -2.05 10.44
N GLN A 149 14.96 -1.23 10.72
CA GLN A 149 15.30 -0.09 9.88
C GLN A 149 15.66 -0.51 8.44
N HIS A 150 16.30 -1.67 8.27
CA HIS A 150 16.56 -2.24 6.95
C HIS A 150 15.27 -2.67 6.22
N LYS A 151 14.26 -3.18 6.95
CA LYS A 151 12.96 -3.53 6.38
C LYS A 151 12.14 -2.30 5.99
N VAL A 152 12.21 -1.22 6.73
CA VAL A 152 11.45 0.02 6.47
C VAL A 152 12.39 1.22 6.27
N PRO A 153 13.19 1.27 5.20
CA PRO A 153 14.21 2.29 5.00
C PRO A 153 13.65 3.71 4.86
N ASP A 154 12.39 3.83 4.42
CA ASP A 154 11.71 5.11 4.22
C ASP A 154 11.16 5.73 5.52
N LEU A 155 11.18 4.99 6.63
CA LEU A 155 10.74 5.48 7.94
C LEU A 155 11.92 5.51 8.94
N PRO A 156 12.15 6.64 9.64
CA PRO A 156 13.18 6.70 10.66
C PRO A 156 12.72 5.99 11.95
N ILE A 157 13.24 4.79 12.21
CA ILE A 157 12.96 4.00 13.41
C ILE A 157 14.15 4.08 14.36
N ASN A 158 14.00 4.84 15.44
CA ASN A 158 15.03 5.16 16.41
C ASN A 158 14.76 4.58 17.80
N ASN A 159 13.53 4.17 18.10
CA ASN A 159 13.15 3.63 19.41
C ASN A 159 12.03 2.58 19.32
N PHE A 160 11.76 1.93 20.46
CA PHE A 160 10.70 0.93 20.61
C PHE A 160 9.52 1.46 21.42
N SER A 161 9.18 2.74 21.26
CA SER A 161 8.03 3.36 21.93
C SER A 161 7.34 4.38 21.01
N GLN A 162 7.84 5.62 20.96
CA GLN A 162 7.29 6.74 20.21
C GLN A 162 7.02 6.44 18.75
N ASP A 163 7.97 5.80 18.06
CA ASP A 163 7.91 5.62 16.60
C ASP A 163 6.78 4.69 16.16
N TRP A 164 6.21 3.92 17.11
CA TRP A 164 5.15 2.95 16.88
C TRP A 164 3.76 3.47 17.27
N ARG A 165 3.69 4.62 17.96
CA ARG A 165 2.45 5.13 18.60
C ARG A 165 1.29 5.38 17.64
N ASN A 166 1.56 5.75 16.39
CA ASN A 166 0.51 6.02 15.41
C ASN A 166 0.07 4.76 14.62
N GLY A 167 0.68 3.60 14.88
CA GLY A 167 0.41 2.33 14.20
C GLY A 167 0.90 2.22 12.75
N LYS A 168 1.34 3.30 12.10
CA LYS A 168 1.77 3.27 10.69
C LYS A 168 3.07 2.50 10.48
N ALA A 169 4.00 2.58 11.43
CA ALA A 169 5.23 1.79 11.39
C ALA A 169 4.96 0.27 11.44
N LEU A 170 3.90 -0.15 12.12
CA LEU A 170 3.46 -1.56 12.11
C LEU A 170 2.97 -1.96 10.71
N GLY A 171 2.13 -1.12 10.09
CA GLY A 171 1.67 -1.33 8.71
C GLY A 171 2.83 -1.42 7.71
N ALA A 172 3.78 -0.49 7.81
CA ALA A 172 4.98 -0.48 6.97
C ALA A 172 5.83 -1.76 7.14
N LEU A 173 6.03 -2.20 8.38
CA LEU A 173 6.81 -3.40 8.67
C LEU A 173 6.11 -4.67 8.14
N VAL A 174 4.80 -4.78 8.35
CA VAL A 174 4.00 -5.92 7.86
C VAL A 174 4.00 -5.97 6.34
N ASP A 175 3.79 -4.83 5.66
CA ASP A 175 3.84 -4.75 4.19
C ASP A 175 5.25 -5.02 3.66
N SER A 176 6.30 -4.58 4.35
CA SER A 176 7.68 -4.90 3.97
C SER A 176 7.98 -6.40 4.10
N CYS A 177 7.45 -7.07 5.12
CA CYS A 177 7.58 -8.51 5.29
C CYS A 177 6.81 -9.30 4.21
N ALA A 178 5.63 -8.84 3.82
CA ALA A 178 4.87 -9.42 2.71
C ALA A 178 4.08 -8.33 1.97
N PRO A 179 4.64 -7.82 0.85
CA PRO A 179 4.04 -6.73 0.10
C PRO A 179 2.62 -7.05 -0.35
N GLY A 180 1.69 -6.18 0.04
CA GLY A 180 0.28 -6.29 -0.24
C GLY A 180 -0.58 -6.74 0.93
N LEU A 181 -0.01 -7.04 2.10
CA LEU A 181 -0.80 -7.16 3.32
C LEU A 181 -1.33 -5.79 3.77
N CYS A 182 -0.47 -4.76 3.85
CA CYS A 182 -0.85 -3.40 4.23
C CYS A 182 -0.44 -2.39 3.14
N PRO A 183 -0.90 -2.52 1.89
CA PRO A 183 -0.37 -1.77 0.74
C PRO A 183 -0.51 -0.24 0.83
N ASP A 184 -1.45 0.23 1.63
CA ASP A 184 -1.88 1.61 1.77
C ASP A 184 -1.50 2.22 3.13
N TRP A 185 -0.60 1.57 3.87
CA TRP A 185 -0.12 2.00 5.18
C TRP A 185 0.36 3.46 5.21
N GLU A 186 0.91 3.96 4.10
CA GLU A 186 1.37 5.34 3.95
C GLU A 186 0.23 6.36 4.06
N THR A 187 -0.99 5.98 3.67
CA THR A 187 -2.17 6.83 3.65
C THR A 187 -3.06 6.71 4.89
N TRP A 188 -2.72 5.77 5.79
CA TRP A 188 -3.45 5.61 7.05
C TRP A 188 -3.43 6.88 7.89
N ASP A 189 -4.55 7.11 8.58
CA ASP A 189 -4.78 8.29 9.41
C ASP A 189 -3.99 8.15 10.74
N PRO A 190 -3.01 9.03 11.00
CA PRO A 190 -2.20 8.95 12.22
C PRO A 190 -3.00 9.22 13.49
N VAL A 191 -4.20 9.82 13.43
CA VAL A 191 -5.05 10.05 14.62
C VAL A 191 -5.92 8.83 14.98
N LYS A 192 -5.82 7.74 14.20
CA LYS A 192 -6.51 6.46 14.45
C LYS A 192 -5.52 5.34 14.80
N PRO A 193 -4.68 5.51 15.84
CA PRO A 193 -3.57 4.59 16.12
C PRO A 193 -4.02 3.16 16.42
N VAL A 194 -5.12 2.98 17.13
CA VAL A 194 -5.66 1.65 17.48
C VAL A 194 -6.18 0.93 16.24
N GLU A 195 -6.87 1.62 15.32
CA GLU A 195 -7.33 1.03 14.05
C GLU A 195 -6.12 0.54 13.23
N ASN A 196 -5.12 1.41 13.05
CA ASN A 196 -3.89 1.10 12.32
C ASN A 196 -3.13 -0.09 12.91
N ALA A 197 -2.95 -0.09 14.24
CA ALA A 197 -2.27 -1.18 14.95
C ALA A 197 -3.04 -2.49 14.86
N THR A 198 -4.36 -2.44 15.03
CA THR A 198 -5.23 -3.63 14.96
C THR A 198 -5.15 -4.27 13.58
N GLU A 199 -5.29 -3.49 12.52
CA GLU A 199 -5.20 -4.00 11.15
C GLU A 199 -3.85 -4.66 10.87
N ALA A 200 -2.74 -3.95 11.15
CA ALA A 200 -1.41 -4.49 10.91
C ALA A 200 -1.12 -5.76 11.73
N MET A 201 -1.44 -5.76 13.02
CA MET A 201 -1.14 -6.88 13.91
C MET A 201 -2.03 -8.09 13.65
N GLN A 202 -3.29 -7.89 13.23
CA GLN A 202 -4.16 -8.98 12.82
C GLN A 202 -3.65 -9.65 11.54
N LEU A 203 -3.25 -8.86 10.53
CA LEU A 203 -2.66 -9.40 9.31
C LEU A 203 -1.34 -10.13 9.57
N ALA A 204 -0.52 -9.63 10.50
CA ALA A 204 0.70 -10.27 10.95
C ALA A 204 0.43 -11.64 11.62
N ASP A 205 -0.58 -11.74 12.47
CA ASP A 205 -0.97 -13.00 13.10
C ASP A 205 -1.50 -14.01 12.07
N GLU A 206 -2.50 -13.57 11.30
CA GLU A 206 -3.20 -14.40 10.33
C GLU A 206 -2.27 -14.90 9.22
N TRP A 207 -1.42 -14.05 8.65
CA TRP A 207 -0.67 -14.35 7.43
C TRP A 207 0.83 -14.47 7.59
N LEU A 208 1.41 -13.92 8.67
CA LEU A 208 2.83 -14.06 8.98
C LEU A 208 3.10 -15.00 10.17
N GLY A 209 2.05 -15.43 10.87
CA GLY A 209 2.16 -16.31 12.04
C GLY A 209 2.78 -15.62 13.25
N ILE A 210 2.58 -14.31 13.39
CA ILE A 210 3.12 -13.48 14.47
C ILE A 210 2.05 -13.29 15.54
N PRO A 211 2.09 -14.05 16.66
CA PRO A 211 1.06 -13.95 17.68
C PRO A 211 1.13 -12.59 18.39
N GLN A 212 -0.05 -12.06 18.72
CA GLN A 212 -0.23 -10.78 19.41
C GLN A 212 0.09 -10.91 20.91
N VAL A 213 1.37 -11.05 21.24
CA VAL A 213 1.82 -11.09 22.64
C VAL A 213 1.61 -9.74 23.35
N ILE A 214 1.58 -8.64 22.60
CA ILE A 214 1.10 -7.33 23.04
C ILE A 214 -0.21 -7.02 22.29
N ALA A 215 -1.18 -6.37 22.92
CA ALA A 215 -2.42 -5.97 22.26
C ALA A 215 -2.25 -4.66 21.44
N PRO A 216 -3.10 -4.41 20.44
CA PRO A 216 -3.06 -3.16 19.65
C PRO A 216 -3.19 -1.90 20.50
N GLU A 217 -4.01 -1.91 21.54
CA GLU A 217 -4.18 -0.77 22.46
C GLU A 217 -2.97 -0.59 23.36
N GLU A 218 -2.26 -1.67 23.68
CA GLU A 218 -1.09 -1.68 24.56
C GLU A 218 0.17 -1.18 23.82
N ILE A 219 0.36 -1.53 22.54
CA ILE A 219 1.56 -1.13 21.77
C ILE A 219 1.55 0.36 21.38
N ILE A 220 0.36 0.95 21.21
CA ILE A 220 0.21 2.38 20.91
C ILE A 220 0.08 3.25 22.17
N ASP A 221 -0.04 2.63 23.34
CA ASP A 221 -0.24 3.34 24.61
C ASP A 221 0.93 4.29 24.88
N PRO A 222 0.69 5.56 25.24
CA PRO A 222 1.75 6.51 25.53
C PRO A 222 2.71 6.07 26.65
N SER A 223 2.26 5.21 27.56
CA SER A 223 3.03 4.65 28.65
C SER A 223 3.78 3.36 28.31
N VAL A 224 3.63 2.80 27.10
CA VAL A 224 4.27 1.53 26.73
C VAL A 224 5.78 1.57 26.95
N ASP A 225 6.33 0.51 27.54
CA ASP A 225 7.78 0.35 27.70
C ASP A 225 8.40 -0.36 26.48
N GLU A 226 9.67 -0.05 26.22
CA GLU A 226 10.38 -0.63 25.07
C GLU A 226 10.52 -2.16 25.13
N GLN A 227 10.55 -2.77 26.33
CA GLN A 227 10.72 -4.22 26.45
C GLN A 227 9.49 -4.95 25.92
N SER A 228 8.29 -4.45 26.22
CA SER A 228 7.02 -4.99 25.69
C SER A 228 6.98 -4.91 24.16
N VAL A 229 7.33 -3.77 23.58
CA VAL A 229 7.35 -3.57 22.13
C VAL A 229 8.42 -4.45 21.46
N MET A 230 9.63 -4.51 22.02
CA MET A 230 10.71 -5.39 21.54
C MET A 230 10.30 -6.87 21.59
N THR A 231 9.56 -7.29 22.62
CA THR A 231 9.07 -8.67 22.75
C THR A 231 8.20 -9.05 21.56
N TYR A 232 7.26 -8.19 21.17
CA TYR A 232 6.41 -8.43 20.00
C TYR A 232 7.19 -8.36 18.69
N LEU A 233 7.98 -7.31 18.49
CA LEU A 233 8.68 -7.08 17.21
C LEU A 233 9.81 -8.08 16.94
N SER A 234 10.40 -8.67 17.99
CA SER A 234 11.45 -9.70 17.85
C SER A 234 10.98 -10.99 17.15
N GLN A 235 9.67 -11.13 16.92
CA GLN A 235 9.08 -12.25 16.20
C GLN A 235 9.17 -12.10 14.67
N PHE A 236 9.21 -10.86 14.16
CA PHE A 236 9.20 -10.57 12.72
C PHE A 236 10.39 -11.13 11.93
N PRO A 237 11.64 -11.16 12.46
CA PRO A 237 12.77 -11.73 11.74
C PRO A 237 12.64 -13.20 11.33
N LYS A 238 11.74 -13.95 11.98
CA LYS A 238 11.43 -15.36 11.65
C LYS A 238 10.09 -15.54 10.94
N ALA A 239 9.39 -14.46 10.66
CA ALA A 239 8.07 -14.48 10.07
C ALA A 239 8.10 -15.14 8.68
N LYS A 240 7.07 -15.94 8.39
CA LYS A 240 6.91 -16.61 7.11
C LYS A 240 5.50 -16.41 6.59
N LEU A 241 5.40 -16.00 5.33
CA LEU A 241 4.12 -15.81 4.68
C LEU A 241 3.39 -17.16 4.54
N LYS A 242 2.17 -17.24 5.07
CA LYS A 242 1.30 -18.42 4.92
C LYS A 242 0.74 -18.47 3.49
N PRO A 243 0.60 -19.68 2.90
CA PRO A 243 -0.02 -19.84 1.57
C PRO A 243 -1.45 -19.27 1.52
N GLY A 244 -1.82 -18.67 0.39
CA GLY A 244 -3.17 -18.15 0.18
C GLY A 244 -3.44 -16.75 0.78
N ALA A 245 -2.39 -16.05 1.24
CA ALA A 245 -2.53 -14.69 1.75
C ALA A 245 -3.18 -13.73 0.73
N PRO A 246 -4.13 -12.88 1.15
CA PRO A 246 -4.87 -11.96 0.29
C PRO A 246 -4.02 -10.73 -0.05
N LEU A 247 -2.92 -10.91 -0.78
CA LEU A 247 -2.00 -9.83 -1.13
C LEU A 247 -2.65 -8.89 -2.16
N LYS A 248 -2.85 -7.63 -1.75
CA LYS A 248 -3.36 -6.56 -2.60
C LYS A 248 -2.19 -5.79 -3.23
N PRO A 249 -2.18 -5.53 -4.54
CA PRO A 249 -1.11 -4.77 -5.16
C PRO A 249 -1.06 -3.33 -4.61
N LYS A 250 0.14 -2.88 -4.20
CA LYS A 250 0.41 -1.50 -3.76
C LYS A 250 -0.06 -0.49 -4.81
N LEU A 251 -0.79 0.53 -4.36
CA LEU A 251 -1.21 1.66 -5.19
C LEU A 251 0.03 2.34 -5.79
N ASN A 252 0.10 2.42 -7.12
CA ASN A 252 1.19 3.09 -7.81
C ASN A 252 0.65 3.83 -9.05
N PRO A 253 0.37 5.13 -8.93
CA PRO A 253 -0.08 5.96 -10.05
C PRO A 253 0.90 5.95 -11.24
N LYS A 254 2.20 5.73 -11.01
CA LYS A 254 3.20 5.63 -12.08
C LYS A 254 3.07 4.36 -12.94
N LYS A 255 2.28 3.38 -12.50
CA LYS A 255 1.95 2.18 -13.28
C LYS A 255 0.63 2.31 -14.05
N ALA A 256 -0.14 3.37 -13.83
CA ALA A 256 -1.29 3.69 -14.67
C ALA A 256 -0.81 4.27 -16.00
N ARG A 257 -1.59 4.07 -17.07
CA ARG A 257 -1.25 4.56 -18.41
C ARG A 257 -2.52 5.07 -19.09
N ALA A 258 -2.42 6.11 -19.90
CA ALA A 258 -3.50 6.52 -20.78
C ALA A 258 -3.05 6.40 -22.24
N TYR A 259 -3.95 5.99 -23.12
CA TYR A 259 -3.71 5.85 -24.56
C TYR A 259 -5.00 5.97 -25.35
N GLY A 260 -4.90 6.44 -26.60
CA GLY A 260 -6.02 6.58 -27.53
C GLY A 260 -6.02 7.94 -28.23
N PRO A 261 -6.80 8.08 -29.30
CA PRO A 261 -6.75 9.26 -30.18
C PRO A 261 -7.05 10.57 -29.45
N GLY A 262 -7.91 10.55 -28.42
CA GLY A 262 -8.30 11.74 -27.67
C GLY A 262 -7.20 12.36 -26.80
N ILE A 263 -6.02 11.75 -26.69
CA ILE A 263 -4.87 12.34 -26.00
C ILE A 263 -3.62 12.40 -26.88
N GLU A 264 -3.77 12.14 -28.19
CA GLU A 264 -2.69 12.31 -29.14
C GLU A 264 -2.46 13.81 -29.41
N PRO A 265 -1.20 14.25 -29.65
CA PRO A 265 -0.88 15.65 -29.84
C PRO A 265 -1.60 16.32 -31.01
N THR A 266 -1.99 15.55 -32.03
CA THR A 266 -2.65 16.02 -33.25
C THR A 266 -3.72 15.04 -33.71
N GLY A 267 -4.58 15.48 -34.63
CA GLY A 267 -5.62 14.65 -35.25
C GLY A 267 -7.01 14.79 -34.62
N ASN A 268 -7.12 15.42 -33.44
CA ASN A 268 -8.40 15.79 -32.85
C ASN A 268 -8.99 17.00 -33.57
N GLN A 269 -10.32 17.01 -33.74
CA GLN A 269 -11.03 18.05 -34.48
C GLN A 269 -12.19 18.63 -33.67
N VAL A 270 -12.46 19.92 -33.88
CA VAL A 270 -13.60 20.61 -33.28
C VAL A 270 -14.91 19.89 -33.64
N LEU A 271 -15.79 19.71 -32.66
CA LEU A 271 -17.09 19.01 -32.75
C LEU A 271 -17.03 17.50 -33.07
N ARG A 272 -15.84 16.89 -33.11
CA ARG A 272 -15.69 15.43 -33.25
C ARG A 272 -15.39 14.78 -31.89
N PRO A 273 -16.02 13.65 -31.54
CA PRO A 273 -15.69 12.94 -30.30
C PRO A 273 -14.23 12.49 -30.24
N ALA A 274 -13.55 12.90 -29.19
CA ALA A 274 -12.20 12.49 -28.83
C ALA A 274 -12.29 11.41 -27.75
N VAL A 275 -11.74 10.23 -28.00
CA VAL A 275 -11.85 9.07 -27.11
C VAL A 275 -10.48 8.57 -26.68
N PHE A 276 -10.33 8.20 -25.42
CA PHE A 276 -9.13 7.53 -24.93
C PHE A 276 -9.46 6.60 -23.76
N THR A 277 -8.50 5.76 -23.40
CA THR A 277 -8.61 4.77 -22.34
C THR A 277 -7.56 5.02 -21.27
N VAL A 278 -7.95 4.92 -20.01
CA VAL A 278 -7.04 4.90 -18.85
C VAL A 278 -6.94 3.47 -18.33
N ASP A 279 -5.75 2.88 -18.40
CA ASP A 279 -5.43 1.55 -17.88
C ASP A 279 -4.80 1.65 -16.49
N THR A 280 -5.44 0.96 -15.53
CA THR A 280 -5.05 0.94 -14.11
C THR A 280 -4.68 -0.46 -13.62
N PHE A 281 -4.55 -1.46 -14.52
CA PHE A 281 -4.37 -2.86 -14.15
C PHE A 281 -3.21 -3.08 -13.16
N SER A 282 -2.08 -2.41 -13.43
CA SER A 282 -0.85 -2.49 -12.63
C SER A 282 -0.73 -1.40 -11.57
N ALA A 283 -1.71 -0.49 -11.48
CA ALA A 283 -1.67 0.69 -10.62
C ALA A 283 -2.30 0.47 -9.24
N GLY A 284 -3.00 -0.65 -9.02
CA GLY A 284 -3.73 -0.91 -7.76
C GLY A 284 -5.20 -0.50 -7.84
N GLN A 285 -5.86 -0.37 -6.68
CA GLN A 285 -7.23 0.15 -6.60
C GLN A 285 -7.22 1.64 -6.29
N GLY A 286 -7.87 2.45 -7.14
CA GLY A 286 -7.94 3.89 -6.93
C GLY A 286 -8.94 4.54 -7.89
N GLN A 287 -9.39 5.75 -7.55
CA GLN A 287 -10.30 6.55 -8.38
C GLN A 287 -9.54 7.19 -9.55
N VAL A 288 -10.15 7.17 -10.74
CA VAL A 288 -9.67 7.93 -11.91
C VAL A 288 -10.45 9.23 -12.02
N THR A 289 -9.74 10.35 -12.11
CA THR A 289 -10.32 11.68 -12.34
C THR A 289 -9.62 12.32 -13.53
N VAL A 290 -10.37 12.91 -14.44
CA VAL A 290 -9.85 13.51 -15.68
C VAL A 290 -10.33 14.93 -15.81
N TYR A 291 -9.43 15.84 -16.16
CA TYR A 291 -9.75 17.23 -16.44
C TYR A 291 -9.30 17.63 -17.85
N LEU A 292 -10.10 18.46 -18.50
CA LEU A 292 -9.79 19.12 -19.76
C LEU A 292 -9.65 20.62 -19.51
N ASP A 293 -8.44 21.15 -19.67
CA ASP A 293 -8.19 22.59 -19.70
C ASP A 293 -8.24 23.07 -21.15
N HIS A 294 -9.07 24.08 -21.40
CA HIS A 294 -9.26 24.71 -22.70
C HIS A 294 -8.28 25.87 -22.93
N PRO A 295 -8.03 26.26 -24.20
CA PRO A 295 -7.18 27.42 -24.53
C PRO A 295 -7.65 28.75 -23.93
N ASP A 296 -8.95 28.87 -23.63
CA ASP A 296 -9.56 30.06 -23.02
C ASP A 296 -9.41 30.12 -21.49
N GLY A 297 -8.73 29.13 -20.89
CA GLY A 297 -8.50 29.03 -19.45
C GLY A 297 -9.64 28.37 -18.67
N THR A 298 -10.73 27.95 -19.32
CA THR A 298 -11.79 27.18 -18.67
C THR A 298 -11.35 25.73 -18.44
N ARG A 299 -11.87 25.10 -17.39
CA ARG A 299 -11.57 23.72 -17.01
C ARG A 299 -12.85 22.92 -16.83
N GLU A 300 -12.91 21.76 -17.46
CA GLU A 300 -14.03 20.81 -17.39
C GLU A 300 -13.56 19.49 -16.76
N GLU A 301 -14.37 18.88 -15.89
CA GLU A 301 -14.14 17.53 -15.41
C GLU A 301 -14.81 16.52 -16.36
N LEU A 302 -14.03 15.59 -16.91
CA LEU A 302 -14.51 14.58 -17.84
C LEU A 302 -14.95 13.33 -17.09
N LYS A 303 -16.10 12.77 -17.50
CA LYS A 303 -16.61 11.52 -16.94
C LYS A 303 -15.77 10.34 -17.43
N ALA A 304 -15.21 9.58 -16.49
CA ALA A 304 -14.51 8.32 -16.75
C ALA A 304 -15.44 7.13 -16.45
N GLU A 305 -15.72 6.31 -17.46
CA GLU A 305 -16.64 5.18 -17.35
C GLU A 305 -15.87 3.86 -17.21
N PRO A 306 -16.11 3.05 -16.17
CA PRO A 306 -15.40 1.79 -15.97
C PRO A 306 -15.83 0.77 -17.04
N ASN A 307 -14.86 0.09 -17.66
CA ASN A 307 -15.13 -1.02 -18.57
C ASN A 307 -15.28 -2.32 -17.77
N GLU A 308 -16.38 -3.05 -17.97
CA GLU A 308 -16.62 -4.30 -17.23
C GLU A 308 -15.52 -5.35 -17.51
N GLY A 309 -15.00 -5.96 -16.44
CA GLY A 309 -14.05 -7.07 -16.50
C GLY A 309 -12.60 -6.71 -16.87
N LYS A 310 -12.32 -5.47 -17.27
CA LYS A 310 -10.96 -4.97 -17.57
C LYS A 310 -10.71 -3.78 -16.66
N LYS A 311 -9.62 -3.73 -15.89
CA LYS A 311 -9.31 -2.60 -14.97
C LYS A 311 -8.94 -1.31 -15.73
N THR A 312 -9.82 -0.88 -16.63
CA THR A 312 -9.66 0.23 -17.56
C THR A 312 -10.90 1.12 -17.53
N TYR A 313 -10.71 2.39 -17.85
CA TYR A 313 -11.77 3.40 -17.90
C TYR A 313 -11.80 4.04 -19.29
N GLY A 314 -12.98 4.06 -19.92
CA GLY A 314 -13.22 4.81 -21.16
C GLY A 314 -13.52 6.27 -20.85
N VAL A 315 -12.92 7.18 -21.61
CA VAL A 315 -13.16 8.63 -21.49
C VAL A 315 -13.47 9.17 -22.88
N THR A 316 -14.55 9.96 -22.98
CA THR A 316 -14.98 10.62 -24.22
C THR A 316 -15.27 12.08 -23.95
N TYR A 317 -14.78 12.97 -24.81
CA TYR A 317 -15.11 14.39 -24.78
C TYR A 317 -15.29 14.96 -26.19
N VAL A 318 -15.93 16.12 -26.31
CA VAL A 318 -16.14 16.80 -27.59
C VAL A 318 -15.58 18.21 -27.51
N PRO A 319 -14.41 18.49 -28.11
CA PRO A 319 -13.81 19.81 -28.05
C PRO A 319 -14.62 20.82 -28.87
N LYS A 320 -14.91 21.96 -28.26
CA LYS A 320 -15.74 23.03 -28.85
C LYS A 320 -14.92 24.17 -29.44
N VAL A 321 -13.67 24.30 -29.01
CA VAL A 321 -12.76 25.40 -29.38
C VAL A 321 -11.53 24.80 -30.06
N MET A 322 -10.92 25.55 -30.98
CA MET A 322 -9.67 25.16 -31.64
C MET A 322 -8.44 25.52 -30.78
N GLY A 323 -7.32 24.84 -31.01
CA GLY A 323 -6.04 25.16 -30.40
C GLY A 323 -5.63 24.21 -29.27
N PRO A 324 -4.60 24.58 -28.48
CA PRO A 324 -3.93 23.69 -27.55
C PRO A 324 -4.78 23.46 -26.28
N HIS A 325 -5.29 22.25 -26.14
CA HIS A 325 -5.95 21.78 -24.94
C HIS A 325 -4.97 20.97 -24.09
N LYS A 326 -5.30 20.81 -22.82
CA LYS A 326 -4.50 20.02 -21.89
C LYS A 326 -5.39 19.03 -21.13
N VAL A 327 -5.11 17.74 -21.31
CA VAL A 327 -5.84 16.67 -20.63
C VAL A 327 -5.02 16.20 -19.42
N THR A 328 -5.51 16.46 -18.22
CA THR A 328 -4.87 16.03 -16.97
C THR A 328 -5.55 14.77 -16.46
N VAL A 329 -4.80 13.68 -16.31
CA VAL A 329 -5.31 12.39 -15.82
C VAL A 329 -4.71 12.10 -14.44
N LEU A 330 -5.58 11.95 -13.46
CA LEU A 330 -5.24 11.62 -12.08
C LEU A 330 -5.69 10.21 -11.73
N PHE A 331 -4.86 9.50 -10.96
CA PHE A 331 -5.20 8.23 -10.33
C PHE A 331 -4.93 8.34 -8.83
N ALA A 332 -5.98 8.13 -8.03
CA ALA A 332 -5.96 8.36 -6.58
C ALA A 332 -5.39 9.74 -6.19
N GLY A 333 -5.80 10.78 -6.92
CA GLY A 333 -5.39 12.17 -6.69
C GLY A 333 -4.00 12.56 -7.22
N GLN A 334 -3.20 11.63 -7.75
CA GLN A 334 -1.86 11.91 -8.30
C GLN A 334 -1.84 11.79 -9.82
N GLN A 335 -1.03 12.61 -10.51
CA GLN A 335 -0.88 12.54 -11.97
C GLN A 335 -0.20 11.24 -12.41
N ILE A 336 -0.76 10.61 -13.44
CA ILE A 336 -0.15 9.44 -14.08
C ILE A 336 1.04 9.87 -14.96
N PRO A 337 1.93 8.95 -15.38
CA PRO A 337 3.01 9.26 -16.30
C PRO A 337 2.48 9.90 -17.60
N LYS A 338 3.20 10.90 -18.10
CA LYS A 338 2.85 11.71 -19.28
C LYS A 338 1.62 12.61 -19.11
N SER A 339 0.87 12.51 -18.01
CA SER A 339 -0.04 13.58 -17.64
C SER A 339 0.79 14.79 -17.21
N PRO A 340 0.44 15.99 -17.65
CA PRO A 340 -0.69 16.32 -18.54
C PRO A 340 -0.38 16.09 -20.03
N PHE A 341 -1.38 15.68 -20.81
CA PHE A 341 -1.28 15.48 -22.26
C PHE A 341 -1.68 16.77 -23.00
N GLU A 342 -0.80 17.27 -23.86
CA GLU A 342 -1.09 18.41 -24.74
C GLU A 342 -1.75 17.92 -26.03
N VAL A 343 -2.94 18.44 -26.34
CA VAL A 343 -3.76 18.02 -27.48
C VAL A 343 -4.11 19.24 -28.33
N ASN A 344 -3.57 19.32 -29.55
CA ASN A 344 -3.94 20.38 -30.47
C ASN A 344 -5.21 19.99 -31.25
N VAL A 345 -6.26 20.79 -31.12
CA VAL A 345 -7.54 20.57 -31.79
C VAL A 345 -7.66 21.44 -33.04
N ASP A 346 -7.79 20.80 -34.19
CA ASP A 346 -7.87 21.46 -35.50
C ASP A 346 -9.32 21.73 -35.96
N LYS A 347 -9.46 22.57 -36.98
CA LYS A 347 -10.76 22.84 -37.63
C LYS A 347 -11.27 21.54 -38.28
N ALA A 348 -12.57 21.27 -38.16
CA ALA A 348 -13.20 20.19 -38.93
C ALA A 348 -13.06 20.50 -40.43
N MET A 349 -12.28 19.71 -41.17
CA MET A 349 -12.22 19.81 -42.63
C MET A 349 -13.48 19.18 -43.22
N GLY A 350 -14.08 19.83 -44.22
CA GLY A 350 -15.17 19.26 -45.01
C GLY A 350 -14.73 17.96 -45.71
N ASP A 351 -15.70 17.11 -46.01
CA ASP A 351 -15.54 15.82 -46.69
C ASP A 351 -15.96 15.96 -48.16
N ALA A 352 -14.99 16.23 -49.04
CA ALA A 352 -15.21 16.42 -50.47
C ALA A 352 -15.80 15.18 -51.17
N SER A 353 -15.66 13.98 -50.58
CA SER A 353 -16.24 12.75 -51.16
C SER A 353 -17.77 12.73 -51.15
N LYS A 354 -18.39 13.62 -50.36
CA LYS A 354 -19.84 13.79 -50.28
C LYS A 354 -20.39 14.83 -51.24
N VAL A 355 -19.54 15.50 -52.00
CA VAL A 355 -19.94 16.44 -53.05
C VAL A 355 -20.29 15.66 -54.31
N THR A 356 -21.45 15.93 -54.90
CA THR A 356 -21.86 15.31 -56.17
C THR A 356 -22.26 16.38 -57.18
N ALA A 357 -22.07 16.11 -58.48
CA ALA A 357 -22.50 17.01 -59.55
C ALA A 357 -23.41 16.29 -60.52
N LYS A 358 -24.48 16.95 -60.99
CA LYS A 358 -25.43 16.39 -61.97
C LYS A 358 -26.00 17.48 -62.87
N GLY A 359 -26.17 17.16 -64.15
CA GLY A 359 -26.84 18.03 -65.11
C GLY A 359 -26.32 17.85 -66.53
N PRO A 360 -26.99 18.46 -67.52
CA PRO A 360 -26.70 18.23 -68.95
C PRO A 360 -25.26 18.58 -69.34
N GLY A 361 -24.63 19.54 -68.67
CA GLY A 361 -23.26 19.99 -68.96
C GLY A 361 -22.14 18.98 -68.70
N ILE A 362 -22.42 17.91 -67.96
CA ILE A 362 -21.45 16.84 -67.64
C ILE A 362 -21.87 15.47 -68.21
N GLU A 363 -22.96 15.41 -68.96
CA GLU A 363 -23.39 14.19 -69.65
C GLU A 363 -22.52 13.90 -70.89
N LEU A 364 -22.27 12.61 -71.15
CA LEU A 364 -21.41 12.14 -72.23
C LEU A 364 -21.94 12.49 -73.64
N VAL A 365 -23.24 12.75 -73.76
CA VAL A 365 -23.93 13.00 -75.03
C VAL A 365 -24.94 14.11 -74.81
N GLY A 366 -25.22 14.91 -75.84
CA GLY A 366 -26.26 15.96 -75.79
C GLY A 366 -25.73 17.38 -75.66
N ASN A 367 -24.45 17.56 -75.30
CA ASN A 367 -23.78 18.86 -75.35
C ASN A 367 -23.51 19.28 -76.80
N VAL A 368 -23.96 20.49 -77.16
CA VAL A 368 -23.87 21.03 -78.53
C VAL A 368 -22.93 22.24 -78.53
N ALA A 369 -21.98 22.26 -79.46
CA ALA A 369 -21.04 23.38 -79.61
C ALA A 369 -21.77 24.72 -79.75
N ASN A 370 -21.23 25.76 -79.13
CA ASN A 370 -21.76 27.14 -79.11
C ASN A 370 -23.16 27.30 -78.49
N LYS A 371 -23.66 26.30 -77.74
CA LYS A 371 -24.86 26.44 -76.89
C LYS A 371 -24.47 26.39 -75.41
N PRO A 372 -25.04 27.25 -74.55
CA PRO A 372 -24.82 27.17 -73.12
C PRO A 372 -25.42 25.88 -72.55
N THR A 373 -24.79 25.35 -71.51
CA THR A 373 -25.21 24.18 -70.75
C THR A 373 -24.91 24.42 -69.26
N TYR A 374 -25.45 23.59 -68.37
CA TYR A 374 -25.30 23.74 -66.93
C TYR A 374 -25.23 22.40 -66.21
N PHE A 375 -24.72 22.40 -64.99
CA PHE A 375 -24.84 21.30 -64.04
C PHE A 375 -24.87 21.89 -62.63
N ASP A 376 -25.52 21.19 -61.71
CA ASP A 376 -25.63 21.59 -60.31
C ASP A 376 -24.61 20.81 -59.48
N ILE A 377 -24.00 21.47 -58.50
CA ILE A 377 -23.10 20.87 -57.52
C ILE A 377 -23.81 20.81 -56.17
N TYR A 378 -24.04 19.60 -55.67
CA TYR A 378 -24.69 19.32 -54.40
C TYR A 378 -23.63 19.07 -53.32
N THR A 379 -23.59 19.93 -52.30
CA THR A 379 -22.61 19.89 -51.18
C THR A 379 -23.23 19.49 -49.85
N ALA A 380 -24.52 19.14 -49.82
CA ALA A 380 -25.23 18.75 -48.61
C ALA A 380 -24.50 17.60 -47.88
N GLY A 381 -24.12 17.85 -46.62
CA GLY A 381 -23.41 16.88 -45.79
C GLY A 381 -21.89 16.79 -46.01
N ALA A 382 -21.33 17.56 -46.95
CA ALA A 382 -19.88 17.68 -47.17
C ALA A 382 -19.19 18.61 -46.14
N GLY A 383 -19.93 19.39 -45.36
CA GLY A 383 -19.36 20.33 -44.39
C GLY A 383 -18.86 21.61 -45.04
N THR A 384 -18.00 22.37 -44.35
CA THR A 384 -17.53 23.69 -44.82
C THR A 384 -16.30 23.55 -45.74
N GLY A 385 -16.38 24.12 -46.94
CA GLY A 385 -15.28 24.20 -47.92
C GLY A 385 -15.65 25.07 -49.11
N ASP A 386 -14.65 25.49 -49.90
CA ASP A 386 -14.86 26.33 -51.09
C ASP A 386 -15.17 25.47 -52.32
N VAL A 387 -16.19 25.84 -53.09
CA VAL A 387 -16.57 25.15 -54.33
C VAL A 387 -15.99 25.90 -55.53
N THR A 388 -15.30 25.18 -56.41
CA THR A 388 -14.78 25.72 -57.68
C THR A 388 -15.00 24.71 -58.80
N ALA A 389 -15.20 25.20 -60.02
CA ALA A 389 -15.37 24.36 -61.20
C ALA A 389 -14.40 24.83 -62.30
N MET A 390 -13.77 23.89 -62.98
CA MET A 390 -12.80 24.15 -64.04
C MET A 390 -13.02 23.19 -65.20
N ILE A 391 -13.20 23.74 -66.41
CA ILE A 391 -13.35 22.96 -67.64
C ILE A 391 -11.99 22.88 -68.35
N ARG A 392 -11.64 21.69 -68.82
CA ARG A 392 -10.44 21.44 -69.64
C ARG A 392 -10.86 21.03 -71.04
N ASP A 393 -10.18 21.59 -72.05
CA ASP A 393 -10.37 21.14 -73.42
C ASP A 393 -9.63 19.80 -73.71
N PRO A 394 -9.83 19.16 -74.88
CA PRO A 394 -9.10 17.94 -75.24
C PRO A 394 -7.58 18.08 -75.30
N GLN A 395 -7.06 19.32 -75.36
CA GLN A 395 -5.63 19.63 -75.32
C GLN A 395 -5.15 19.95 -73.89
N SER A 396 -5.99 19.70 -72.87
CA SER A 396 -5.75 19.96 -71.45
C SER A 396 -5.55 21.44 -71.10
N ARG A 397 -5.93 22.37 -71.99
CA ARG A 397 -5.90 23.80 -71.67
C ARG A 397 -7.04 24.12 -70.72
N GLN A 398 -6.70 24.86 -69.67
CA GLN A 398 -7.65 25.39 -68.68
C GLN A 398 -8.25 26.70 -69.23
N ASN A 399 -9.47 27.04 -68.80
CA ASN A 399 -10.15 28.31 -69.12
C ASN A 399 -10.55 28.47 -70.61
N SER A 400 -10.66 27.37 -71.34
CA SER A 400 -11.16 27.36 -72.72
C SER A 400 -12.66 27.64 -72.82
N VAL A 401 -13.38 27.51 -71.70
CA VAL A 401 -14.81 27.79 -71.56
C VAL A 401 -15.00 28.68 -70.33
N GLU A 402 -15.77 29.75 -70.47
CA GLU A 402 -16.16 30.61 -69.36
C GLU A 402 -17.11 29.84 -68.43
N VAL A 403 -16.74 29.72 -67.15
CA VAL A 403 -17.55 29.07 -66.12
C VAL A 403 -18.15 30.15 -65.24
N MET A 404 -19.48 30.22 -65.22
CA MET A 404 -20.22 31.03 -64.27
C MET A 404 -20.78 30.10 -63.19
N MET A 405 -20.53 30.42 -61.91
CA MET A 405 -21.04 29.68 -60.76
C MET A 405 -21.92 30.62 -59.95
N GLU A 406 -23.07 30.12 -59.51
CA GLU A 406 -24.07 30.88 -58.75
C GLU A 406 -24.48 30.06 -57.53
N ASP A 407 -24.35 30.63 -56.33
CA ASP A 407 -24.87 29.99 -55.11
C ASP A 407 -26.40 30.04 -55.12
N LYS A 408 -27.04 28.89 -55.28
CA LYS A 408 -28.51 28.75 -55.34
C LYS A 408 -29.14 28.59 -53.95
N GLY A 409 -28.33 28.57 -52.88
CA GLY A 409 -28.78 28.24 -51.54
C GLY A 409 -28.97 26.73 -51.35
N ASP A 410 -29.35 26.32 -50.13
CA ASP A 410 -29.63 24.93 -49.76
C ASP A 410 -28.53 23.91 -50.09
N SER A 411 -27.26 24.34 -50.01
CA SER A 411 -26.08 23.51 -50.35
C SER A 411 -26.02 23.09 -51.82
N VAL A 412 -26.47 23.97 -52.73
CA VAL A 412 -26.40 23.78 -54.19
C VAL A 412 -25.72 24.99 -54.86
N TYR A 413 -24.75 24.72 -55.74
CA TYR A 413 -24.01 25.71 -56.54
C TYR A 413 -24.16 25.46 -58.04
#